data_AF-A0A0G3HGB1-F1
#
_entry.id   AF-A0A0G3HGB1-F1
#
_cell.length_a   1.000
_cell.length_b   1.000
_cell.length_c   1.000
_cell.angle_alpha   90.00
_cell.angle_beta   90.00
_cell.angle_gamma   90.00
#
_symmetry.space_group_name_H-M   'P 1'
#
loop_
_entity.id
_entity.type
_entity.pdbx_description
1 polymer ?
#
loop_
_entity_poly.entity_id
_entity_poly.type
_entity_poly.pdbx_seq_one_letter_code
_entity_poly.pdbx_strand_id
1 'polypeptide(L)'
;MGAALGALARWLVGLALGGALATTLLINVVGCVAIGYVRPGPFWGTGVLGGFTSMSTFAVLTGSLGILPGIGYAALTAFGCLGGVILGRSLPRGTR
;
A
#
# COMPACT_ATOMS: atom_id res chain seq x y z
N MET A 1 -15.92 -9.47 1.78
CA MET A 1 -15.26 -10.51 0.97
C MET A 1 -13.95 -10.02 0.37
N GLY A 2 -13.93 -9.03 -0.54
CA GLY A 2 -12.68 -8.51 -1.12
C GLY A 2 -11.64 -8.04 -0.10
N ALA A 3 -12.05 -7.27 0.92
CA ALA A 3 -11.14 -6.80 1.98
C ALA A 3 -10.50 -7.94 2.79
N ALA A 4 -11.22 -9.05 3.00
CA ALA A 4 -10.67 -10.21 3.70
C ALA A 4 -9.56 -10.88 2.89
N LEU A 5 -9.74 -11.02 1.56
CA LEU A 5 -8.71 -11.53 0.66
C LEU A 5 -7.47 -10.62 0.65
N GLY A 6 -7.69 -9.29 0.59
CA GLY A 6 -6.60 -8.31 0.68
C GLY A 6 -5.82 -8.41 1.99
N ALA A 7 -6.54 -8.51 3.12
CA ALA A 7 -5.92 -8.65 4.43
C ALA A 7 -5.12 -9.95 4.58
N LEU A 8 -5.62 -11.06 4.06
CA LEU A 8 -4.90 -12.34 3.99
C LEU A 8 -3.63 -12.22 3.15
N ALA A 9 -3.70 -11.60 1.97
CA ALA A 9 -2.53 -11.38 1.13
C ALA A 9 -1.48 -10.51 1.84
N ARG A 10 -1.89 -9.43 2.52
CA ARG A 10 -1.00 -8.60 3.34
C ARG A 10 -0.34 -9.42 4.45
N TRP A 11 -1.08 -10.28 5.13
CA TRP A 11 -0.56 -11.14 6.18
C TRP A 11 0.50 -12.12 5.64
N LEU A 12 0.26 -12.76 4.50
CA LEU A 12 1.23 -13.63 3.83
C LEU A 12 2.49 -12.88 3.41
N VAL A 13 2.37 -11.66 2.87
CA VAL A 13 3.53 -10.81 2.55
C VAL A 13 4.31 -10.45 3.82
N GLY A 14 3.62 -10.16 4.93
CA GLY A 14 4.24 -9.94 6.23
C GLY A 14 5.03 -11.14 6.75
N LEU A 15 4.51 -12.35 6.56
CA LEU A 15 5.25 -13.58 6.90
C LEU A 15 6.49 -13.79 6.02
N ALA A 16 6.39 -13.47 4.72
CA ALA A 16 7.46 -13.70 3.76
C ALA A 16 8.62 -12.69 3.88
N LEU A 17 8.30 -11.40 4.06
CA LEU A 17 9.29 -10.32 4.08
C LEU A 17 9.77 -9.95 5.49
N GLY A 18 8.97 -10.24 6.52
CA GLY A 18 9.23 -9.75 7.88
C GLY A 18 9.18 -8.22 7.96
N GLY A 19 9.66 -7.65 9.08
CA GLY A 19 9.87 -6.20 9.23
C GLY A 19 8.65 -5.32 8.95
N ALA A 20 7.85 -5.03 9.99
CA ALA A 20 6.58 -4.33 9.85
C ALA A 20 6.69 -2.95 9.14
N LEU A 21 7.76 -2.18 9.36
CA LEU A 21 8.01 -0.89 8.72
C LEU A 21 8.18 -1.02 7.20
N ALA A 22 9.16 -1.81 6.75
CA ALA A 22 9.46 -1.97 5.33
C ALA A 22 8.29 -2.61 4.59
N THR A 23 7.67 -3.64 5.19
CA THR A 23 6.53 -4.32 4.57
C THR A 23 5.31 -3.42 4.44
N THR A 24 4.95 -2.66 5.47
CA THR A 24 3.78 -1.77 5.42
C THR A 24 3.97 -0.65 4.39
N LEU A 25 5.18 -0.10 4.30
CA LEU A 25 5.51 0.88 3.28
C LEU A 25 5.40 0.28 1.87
N LEU A 26 5.99 -0.89 1.65
CA LEU A 26 6.01 -1.56 0.36
C LEU A 26 4.58 -1.88 -0.12
N ILE A 27 3.74 -2.51 0.72
CA ILE A 27 2.38 -2.88 0.30
C ILE A 27 1.52 -1.65 0.01
N ASN A 28 1.70 -0.55 0.76
CA ASN A 28 0.96 0.69 0.54
C ASN A 28 1.34 1.33 -0.80
N VAL A 29 2.64 1.43 -1.09
CA VAL A 29 3.14 1.97 -2.36
C VAL A 29 2.73 1.09 -3.55
N VAL A 30 2.94 -0.23 -3.45
CA VAL A 30 2.56 -1.19 -4.51
C VAL A 30 1.04 -1.18 -4.73
N GLY A 31 0.24 -1.11 -3.66
CA GLY A 31 -1.20 -0.97 -3.76
C GLY A 31 -1.62 0.29 -4.51
N CYS A 32 -0.98 1.42 -4.24
CA CYS A 32 -1.18 2.67 -4.96
C CYS A 32 -0.82 2.58 -6.46
N VAL A 33 0.31 1.95 -6.80
CA VAL A 33 0.68 1.67 -8.20
C VAL A 33 -0.40 0.83 -8.88
N ALA A 34 -0.84 -0.25 -8.25
CA ALA A 34 -1.87 -1.13 -8.78
C ALA A 34 -3.21 -0.40 -9.00
N ILE A 35 -3.63 0.45 -8.06
CA ILE A 35 -4.83 1.30 -8.22
C ILE A 35 -4.68 2.23 -9.43
N GLY A 36 -3.53 2.90 -9.57
CA GLY A 36 -3.27 3.83 -10.68
C GLY A 36 -3.30 3.14 -12.06
N TYR A 37 -2.70 1.95 -12.13
CA TYR A 37 -2.59 1.15 -13.35
C TYR A 37 -3.91 0.49 -13.75
N VAL A 38 -4.49 -0.31 -12.86
CA VAL A 38 -5.67 -1.14 -13.15
C VAL A 38 -6.94 -0.30 -13.18
N ARG A 39 -7.03 0.75 -12.35
CA ARG A 39 -8.25 1.55 -12.12
C ARG A 39 -9.48 0.66 -11.85
N PRO A 40 -9.41 -0.21 -10.85
CA PRO A 40 -10.39 -1.28 -10.64
C PRO A 40 -11.75 -0.75 -10.19
N GLY A 41 -12.79 -1.55 -10.44
CA GLY A 41 -14.11 -1.37 -9.83
C GLY A 41 -14.11 -1.66 -8.31
N PRO A 42 -15.24 -1.47 -7.61
CA PRO A 42 -15.31 -1.46 -6.15
C PRO A 42 -14.75 -2.72 -5.47
N PHE A 43 -15.03 -3.91 -5.99
CA PHE A 43 -14.54 -5.15 -5.38
C PHE A 43 -13.01 -5.23 -5.32
N TRP A 44 -12.33 -4.88 -6.41
CA TRP A 44 -10.87 -4.95 -6.50
C TRP A 44 -10.18 -3.70 -5.94
N GLY A 45 -10.81 -2.53 -6.09
CA GLY A 45 -10.30 -1.26 -5.56
C GLY A 45 -10.50 -1.14 -4.05
N THR A 46 -11.72 -0.80 -3.62
CA THR A 46 -12.00 -0.57 -2.20
C THR A 46 -12.00 -1.87 -1.39
N GLY A 47 -12.34 -2.99 -2.01
CA GLY A 47 -12.27 -4.32 -1.38
C GLY A 47 -10.83 -4.83 -1.26
N VAL A 48 -10.32 -5.49 -2.30
CA VAL A 48 -9.03 -6.22 -2.22
C VAL A 48 -7.84 -5.30 -1.99
N LEU A 49 -7.64 -4.27 -2.82
CA LEU A 49 -6.50 -3.35 -2.65
C LEU A 49 -6.65 -2.51 -1.37
N GLY A 50 -7.87 -2.14 -1.01
CA GLY A 50 -8.16 -1.49 0.28
C GLY A 50 -7.81 -2.36 1.49
N GLY A 51 -8.06 -3.67 1.44
CA GLY A 51 -7.68 -4.60 2.52
C GLY A 51 -6.20 -5.01 2.51
N PHE A 52 -5.57 -5.00 1.33
CA PHE A 52 -4.14 -5.28 1.14
C PHE A 52 -3.26 -4.14 1.66
N THR A 53 -3.68 -2.90 1.48
CA THR A 53 -3.01 -1.72 2.08
C THR A 53 -3.46 -1.51 3.53
N SER A 54 -2.71 -0.74 4.33
CA SER A 54 -3.08 -0.46 5.72
C SER A 54 -2.57 0.90 6.21
N MET A 55 -3.52 1.83 6.39
CA MET A 55 -3.23 3.12 7.03
C MET A 55 -3.16 3.05 8.55
N SER A 56 -3.88 2.12 9.19
CA SER A 56 -3.82 1.93 10.65
C SER A 56 -2.46 1.40 11.10
N THR A 57 -1.92 0.40 10.40
CA THR A 57 -0.57 -0.12 10.68
C THR A 57 0.48 0.97 10.45
N PHE A 58 0.35 1.74 9.36
CA PHE A 58 1.19 2.90 9.10
C PHE A 58 1.16 3.92 10.25
N ALA A 59 -0.03 4.29 10.75
CA ALA A 59 -0.18 5.27 11.82
C ALA A 59 0.49 4.79 13.12
N VAL A 60 0.26 3.53 13.52
CA VAL A 60 0.88 2.93 14.71
C VAL A 60 2.40 2.90 14.57
N LEU A 61 2.91 2.45 13.42
CA LEU A 61 4.36 2.38 13.19
C LEU A 61 5.00 3.78 13.20
N THR A 62 4.38 4.75 12.54
CA THR A 62 4.84 6.14 12.53
C THR A 62 4.90 6.72 13.95
N GLY A 63 3.86 6.49 14.75
CA GLY A 63 3.79 6.95 16.14
C GLY A 63 4.72 6.22 17.10
N SER A 64 5.13 5.00 16.76
CA SER A 64 6.11 4.24 17.56
C SER A 64 7.56 4.65 17.29
N LEU A 65 7.81 5.44 16.25
CA LEU A 65 9.13 5.98 15.92
C LEU A 65 9.40 7.28 16.69
N GLY A 66 10.68 7.62 16.88
CA GLY A 66 11.06 8.97 17.30
C GLY A 66 10.61 10.03 16.27
N ILE A 67 10.55 11.31 16.68
CA ILE A 67 10.00 12.40 15.85
C ILE A 67 10.61 12.43 14.45
N LEU A 68 11.94 12.45 14.35
CA LEU A 68 12.62 12.59 13.05
C LEU A 68 12.44 11.37 12.15
N PRO A 69 12.67 10.11 12.62
CA PRO A 69 12.33 8.92 11.81
C PRO A 69 10.84 8.79 11.48
N GLY A 70 9.94 9.23 12.37
CA GLY A 70 8.50 9.24 12.14
C GLY A 70 8.11 10.17 11.01
N ILE A 71 8.63 11.41 11.00
CA ILE A 71 8.45 12.36 9.88
C ILE A 71 9.00 11.76 8.58
N GLY A 72 10.20 11.17 8.63
CA GLY A 72 10.81 10.52 7.47
C GLY A 72 9.95 9.39 6.91
N TYR A 73 9.43 8.52 7.77
CA TYR A 73 8.57 7.40 7.38
C TYR A 73 7.21 7.86 6.84
N ALA A 74 6.61 8.89 7.43
CA ALA A 74 5.39 9.52 6.95
C ALA A 74 5.57 10.14 5.56
N ALA A 75 6.64 10.92 5.38
CA ALA A 75 6.97 11.52 4.10
C ALA A 75 7.22 10.46 3.03
N LEU A 76 8.04 9.45 3.34
CA LEU A 76 8.37 8.37 2.40
C LEU A 76 7.12 7.59 1.98
N THR A 77 6.21 7.30 2.91
CA THR A 77 4.95 6.63 2.61
C THR A 77 4.05 7.51 1.75
N ALA A 78 3.88 8.79 2.10
CA ALA A 78 3.01 9.71 1.37
C ALA A 78 3.50 9.95 -0.07
N PHE A 79 4.78 10.31 -0.24
CA PHE A 79 5.37 10.53 -1.56
C PHE A 79 5.46 9.23 -2.36
N GLY A 80 5.77 8.10 -1.72
CA GLY A 80 5.74 6.79 -2.37
C GLY A 80 4.37 6.43 -2.90
N CYS A 81 3.30 6.64 -2.12
CA CYS A 81 1.93 6.38 -2.55
C CYS A 81 1.49 7.32 -3.68
N LEU A 82 1.73 8.63 -3.56
CA LEU A 82 1.40 9.61 -4.60
C LEU A 82 2.16 9.32 -5.92
N GLY A 83 3.47 9.15 -5.82
CA GLY A 83 4.33 8.77 -6.94
C GLY A 83 3.89 7.43 -7.53
N GLY A 84 3.51 6.47 -6.70
CA GLY A 84 3.01 5.17 -7.11
C GLY A 84 1.73 5.26 -7.95
N VAL A 85 0.71 5.99 -7.49
CA VAL A 85 -0.53 6.19 -8.27
C VAL A 85 -0.23 6.89 -9.60
N ILE A 86 0.60 7.93 -9.59
CA ILE A 86 0.97 8.68 -10.81
C ILE A 86 1.70 7.75 -11.79
N LEU A 87 2.71 7.02 -11.31
CA LEU A 87 3.46 6.06 -12.10
C LEU A 87 2.52 5.00 -12.71
N GLY A 88 1.67 4.40 -11.88
CA GLY A 88 0.67 3.42 -12.34
C GLY A 88 -0.24 3.99 -13.43
N ARG A 89 -0.66 5.25 -13.30
CA ARG A 89 -1.50 5.91 -14.32
C ARG A 89 -0.78 6.17 -15.64
N SER A 90 0.53 6.38 -15.60
CA SER A 90 1.38 6.67 -16.77
C SER A 90 1.78 5.41 -17.55
N LEU A 91 1.66 4.22 -16.96
CA LEU A 91 1.98 2.97 -17.65
C LEU A 91 0.98 2.69 -18.78
N PRO A 92 1.44 2.25 -19.97
CA PRO A 92 0.57 1.86 -21.07
C PRO A 92 -0.37 0.77 -20.61
N ARG A 93 -1.67 0.94 -20.82
CA ARG A 93 -2.61 -0.14 -20.57
C ARG A 93 -2.37 -1.21 -21.61
N GLY A 94 -2.12 -2.45 -21.17
CA GLY A 94 -2.31 -3.60 -22.04
C GLY A 94 -3.74 -3.57 -22.56
N THR A 95 -3.91 -3.19 -23.81
CA THR A 95 -5.17 -3.28 -24.55
C THR A 95 -5.67 -4.71 -24.44
N ARG A 96 -6.75 -4.90 -23.69
CA ARG A 96 -7.68 -6.00 -23.91
C ARG A 96 -8.89 -5.44 -24.63
#